data_AF-A0A1V4W7X0-F1
#
_entry.id   AF-A0A1V4W7X0-F1
#
_cell.length_a   1.000
_cell.length_b   1.000
_cell.length_c   1.000
_cell.angle_alpha   90.00
_cell.angle_beta   90.00
_cell.angle_gamma   90.00
#
_symmetry.space_group_name_H-M   'P 1'
#
loop_
_entity.id
_entity.type
_entity.pdbx_description
1 polymer ?
#
loop_
_entity_poly.entity_id
_entity_poly.type
_entity_poly.pdbx_seq_one_letter_code
_entity_poly.pdbx_strand_id
1 'polypeptide(L)'
;MTKEELQEGVRAFEEALRYDRLASTREDLAGVEETYWIAYNRLKDSPVEEHRLICAQCLEAVAHILDMEGRIHAGDDLRQQAQAFRKHAGPDTPLVREE
;
A
#
# COMPACT_ATOMS: atom_id res chain seq x y z
N MET A 1 -3.61 -7.87 16.60
CA MET A 1 -2.70 -8.18 15.49
C MET A 1 -1.60 -9.09 16.00
N THR A 2 -1.51 -10.31 15.49
CA THR A 2 -0.52 -11.31 15.87
C THR A 2 0.70 -11.24 14.94
N LYS A 3 1.83 -11.81 15.37
CA LYS A 3 3.01 -11.93 14.52
C LYS A 3 2.73 -12.73 13.23
N GLU A 4 1.85 -13.73 13.32
CA GLU A 4 1.45 -14.56 12.19
C GLU A 4 0.63 -13.75 11.17
N GLU A 5 -0.31 -12.93 11.63
CA GLU A 5 -1.10 -12.04 10.76
C GLU A 5 -0.19 -11.04 10.02
N LEU A 6 0.83 -10.51 10.68
CA LEU A 6 1.81 -9.61 10.07
C LEU A 6 2.66 -10.32 9.01
N GLN A 7 3.12 -11.54 9.30
CA GLN A 7 3.87 -12.35 8.34
C GLN A 7 3.02 -12.72 7.13
N GLU A 8 1.73 -13.02 7.33
CA GLU A 8 0.78 -13.21 6.24
C GLU A 8 0.63 -11.95 5.39
N GLY A 9 0.55 -10.77 6.01
CA GLY A 9 0.49 -9.50 5.30
C GLY A 9 1.72 -9.26 4.40
N VAL A 10 2.92 -9.53 4.91
CA VAL A 10 4.17 -9.40 4.13
C VAL A 10 4.20 -10.41 2.98
N ARG A 11 3.80 -11.67 3.22
CA ARG A 11 3.73 -12.69 2.16
C ARG A 11 2.73 -12.31 1.06
N ALA A 12 1.56 -11.81 1.45
CA ALA A 12 0.56 -11.34 0.49
C ALA A 12 1.11 -10.18 -0.36
N PHE A 13 1.90 -9.28 0.23
CA PHE A 13 2.53 -8.21 -0.52
C PHE A 13 3.55 -8.73 -1.56
N GLU A 14 4.41 -9.66 -1.17
CA GLU A 14 5.37 -10.28 -2.10
C GLU A 14 4.69 -11.05 -3.23
N GLU A 15 3.57 -11.70 -2.93
CA GLU A 15 2.72 -12.39 -3.89
C GLU A 15 2.04 -11.41 -4.86
N ALA A 16 1.46 -10.32 -4.35
CA ALA A 16 0.88 -9.25 -5.17
C ALA A 16 1.91 -8.68 -6.16
N LEU A 17 3.13 -8.38 -5.70
CA LEU A 17 4.22 -7.92 -6.56
C LEU A 17 4.61 -8.93 -7.65
N ARG A 18 4.51 -10.23 -7.37
CA ARG A 18 4.79 -11.28 -8.36
C ARG A 18 3.68 -11.35 -9.40
N TYR A 19 2.42 -11.31 -8.96
CA TYR A 19 1.27 -11.37 -9.84
C TYR A 19 1.14 -10.11 -10.71
N ASP A 20 1.42 -8.93 -10.17
CA ASP A 20 1.39 -7.67 -10.92
C ASP A 20 2.34 -7.71 -12.14
N ARG A 21 3.54 -8.29 -11.98
CA ARG A 21 4.50 -8.47 -13.09
C ARG A 21 4.03 -9.44 -14.17
N LEU A 22 3.13 -10.35 -13.83
CA LEU A 22 2.62 -11.39 -14.74
C LEU A 22 1.23 -11.03 -15.30
N ALA A 23 0.56 -10.04 -14.71
CA ALA A 23 -0.78 -9.64 -15.08
C ALA A 23 -0.80 -9.08 -16.51
N SER A 24 -1.71 -9.61 -17.33
CA SER A 24 -1.86 -9.20 -18.73
C SER A 24 -3.31 -8.95 -19.12
N THR A 25 -4.25 -9.34 -18.25
CA THR A 25 -5.68 -9.15 -18.43
C THR A 25 -6.28 -8.33 -17.30
N ARG A 26 -7.49 -7.84 -17.52
CA ARG A 26 -8.26 -7.15 -16.47
C ARG A 26 -8.59 -8.07 -15.29
N GLU A 27 -8.82 -9.36 -15.55
CA GLU A 27 -9.07 -10.34 -14.50
C GLU A 27 -7.83 -10.57 -13.64
N ASP A 28 -6.65 -10.65 -14.25
CA ASP A 28 -5.39 -10.73 -13.51
C ASP A 28 -5.21 -9.50 -12.61
N LEU A 29 -5.45 -8.30 -13.15
CA LEU A 29 -5.34 -7.05 -12.39
C LEU A 29 -6.31 -6.98 -11.22
N ALA A 30 -7.52 -7.52 -11.35
CA ALA A 30 -8.47 -7.61 -10.25
C ALA A 30 -7.98 -8.54 -9.13
N GLY A 31 -7.36 -9.68 -9.48
CA GLY A 31 -6.73 -10.58 -8.51
C GLY A 31 -5.51 -9.95 -7.83
N VAL A 32 -4.72 -9.18 -8.57
CA VAL A 32 -3.59 -8.41 -8.05
C VAL A 32 -4.08 -7.34 -7.06
N GLU A 33 -5.12 -6.57 -7.43
CA GLU A 33 -5.76 -5.58 -6.56
C GLU A 33 -6.21 -6.21 -5.24
N GLU A 34 -6.93 -7.33 -5.30
CA GLU A 34 -7.38 -8.05 -4.11
C GLU A 34 -6.20 -8.45 -3.21
N THR A 35 -5.12 -8.96 -3.80
CA THR A 35 -3.93 -9.39 -3.06
C THR A 35 -3.25 -8.22 -2.35
N TYR A 36 -3.16 -7.04 -3.00
CA TYR A 36 -2.69 -5.81 -2.35
C TYR A 36 -3.59 -5.37 -1.19
N TRP A 37 -4.90 -5.51 -1.31
CA TRP A 37 -5.83 -5.18 -0.21
C TRP A 37 -5.69 -6.14 0.97
N ILE A 38 -5.44 -7.42 0.73
CA ILE A 38 -5.14 -8.40 1.79
C ILE A 38 -3.89 -7.96 2.55
N ALA A 39 -2.80 -7.65 1.84
CA ALA A 39 -1.57 -7.18 2.45
C ALA A 39 -1.80 -5.90 3.29
N TYR A 40 -2.45 -4.89 2.70
CA TYR A 40 -2.77 -3.64 3.37
C TYR A 40 -3.56 -3.86 4.67
N ASN A 41 -4.65 -4.63 4.62
CA ASN A 41 -5.53 -4.84 5.77
C ASN A 41 -4.83 -5.57 6.93
N ARG A 42 -3.89 -6.46 6.62
CA ARG A 42 -3.10 -7.16 7.64
C ARG A 42 -1.99 -6.31 8.26
N LEU A 43 -1.52 -5.29 7.55
CA LEU A 43 -0.36 -4.48 7.96
C LEU A 43 -0.71 -3.06 8.46
N LYS A 44 -1.89 -2.52 8.13
CA LYS A 44 -2.25 -1.11 8.36
C LYS A 44 -2.19 -0.66 9.83
N ASP A 45 -2.46 -1.55 10.78
CA ASP A 45 -2.42 -1.24 12.21
C ASP A 45 -1.09 -1.66 12.86
N SER A 46 -0.11 -2.08 12.07
CA SER A 46 1.19 -2.50 12.57
C SER A 46 2.03 -1.30 13.02
N PRO A 47 2.70 -1.36 14.19
CA PRO A 47 3.61 -0.30 14.63
C PRO A 47 4.95 -0.30 13.88
N VAL A 48 5.22 -1.32 13.08
CA VAL A 48 6.50 -1.47 12.35
C VAL A 48 6.53 -0.51 11.16
N GLU A 49 7.61 0.27 11.06
CA GLU A 49 7.79 1.25 10.00
C GLU A 49 7.79 0.62 8.60
N GLU A 50 8.48 -0.49 8.42
CA GLU A 50 8.49 -1.25 7.16
C GLU A 50 7.07 -1.65 6.71
N HIS A 51 6.22 -2.10 7.63
CA HIS A 51 4.84 -2.45 7.31
C HIS A 51 4.02 -1.24 6.87
N ARG A 52 4.28 -0.06 7.43
CA ARG A 52 3.66 1.21 6.97
C ARG A 52 4.11 1.58 5.56
N LEU A 53 5.38 1.36 5.22
CA LEU A 53 5.88 1.55 3.86
C LEU A 53 5.24 0.58 2.87
N ILE A 54 5.06 -0.69 3.27
CA ILE A 54 4.32 -1.68 2.48
C ILE A 54 2.87 -1.23 2.26
N CYS A 55 2.19 -0.71 3.29
CA CYS A 55 0.83 -0.17 3.14
C CYS A 55 0.78 0.97 2.11
N ALA A 56 1.75 1.90 2.14
CA ALA A 56 1.84 2.96 1.13
C ALA A 56 2.03 2.40 -0.28
N GLN A 57 2.89 1.39 -0.45
CA GLN A 57 3.12 0.72 -1.72
C GLN A 57 1.88 -0.02 -2.23
N CYS A 58 1.13 -0.67 -1.35
CA CYS A 58 -0.14 -1.32 -1.71
C CYS A 58 -1.14 -0.31 -2.26
N LEU A 59 -1.32 0.82 -1.56
CA LEU A 59 -2.24 1.88 -1.99
C LEU A 59 -1.86 2.48 -3.35
N GLU A 60 -0.57 2.67 -3.61
CA GLU A 60 -0.08 3.19 -4.88
C GLU A 60 -0.23 2.19 -6.04
N ALA A 61 -0.01 0.90 -5.76
CA ALA A 61 -0.21 -0.16 -6.75
C ALA A 61 -1.70 -0.26 -7.12
N VAL A 62 -2.60 -0.25 -6.13
CA VAL A 62 -4.05 -0.22 -6.40
C VAL A 62 -4.44 1.05 -7.15
N ALA A 63 -3.90 2.22 -6.80
CA ALA A 63 -4.16 3.46 -7.53
C ALA A 63 -3.76 3.34 -9.01
N HIS A 64 -2.62 2.72 -9.31
CA HIS A 64 -2.19 2.46 -10.68
C HIS A 64 -3.13 1.51 -11.43
N ILE A 65 -3.64 0.46 -10.76
CA ILE A 65 -4.65 -0.44 -11.35
C ILE A 65 -5.93 0.33 -11.67
N LEU A 66 -6.42 1.14 -10.75
CA LEU A 66 -7.61 1.97 -10.95
C LEU A 66 -7.44 2.97 -12.10
N ASP A 67 -6.24 3.53 -12.27
CA ASP A 67 -5.94 4.40 -13.40
C ASP A 67 -6.08 3.67 -14.74
N MET A 68 -5.58 2.44 -14.82
CA MET A 68 -5.73 1.59 -16.01
C MET A 68 -7.20 1.26 -16.30
N GLU A 69 -8.06 1.26 -15.29
CA GLU A 69 -9.52 1.12 -15.43
C GLU A 69 -10.26 2.44 -15.72
N GLY A 70 -9.56 3.57 -15.77
CA GLY A 70 -10.14 4.91 -15.97
C GLY A 70 -10.77 5.52 -14.72
N ARG A 71 -10.53 4.96 -13.54
CA ARG A 71 -11.07 5.41 -12.25
C ARG A 71 -10.10 6.37 -11.52
N ILE A 72 -9.64 7.39 -12.23
CA ILE A 72 -8.55 8.28 -11.81
C ILE A 72 -8.79 8.92 -10.43
N HIS A 73 -10.00 9.43 -10.18
CA HIS A 73 -10.33 10.06 -8.90
C HIS A 73 -10.17 9.13 -7.69
N ALA A 74 -10.54 7.86 -7.84
CA ALA A 74 -10.34 6.87 -6.78
C ALA A 74 -8.84 6.55 -6.60
N GLY A 75 -8.07 6.54 -7.69
CA GLY A 75 -6.61 6.41 -7.63
C GLY A 75 -5.94 7.57 -6.87
N ASP A 76 -6.38 8.80 -7.09
CA ASP A 76 -5.84 9.98 -6.41
C ASP A 76 -6.11 9.96 -4.89
N ASP A 77 -7.29 9.54 -4.46
CA ASP A 77 -7.63 9.36 -3.05
C ASP A 77 -6.70 8.34 -2.36
N LEU A 78 -6.34 7.25 -3.07
CA LEU A 78 -5.41 6.24 -2.58
C LEU A 78 -3.97 6.77 -2.52
N ARG A 79 -3.53 7.55 -3.50
CA ARG A 79 -2.21 8.21 -3.46
C ARG A 79 -2.09 9.19 -2.30
N GLN A 80 -3.15 9.93 -2.00
CA GLN A 80 -3.16 10.82 -0.84
C GLN A 80 -3.00 10.04 0.47
N GLN A 81 -3.67 8.89 0.59
CA GLN A 81 -3.50 8.00 1.75
C GLN A 81 -2.08 7.43 1.81
N ALA A 82 -1.50 6.98 0.70
CA ALA A 82 -0.13 6.48 0.63
C ALA A 82 0.89 7.53 1.11
N GLN A 83 0.69 8.80 0.75
CA GLN A 83 1.52 9.89 1.24
C GLN A 83 1.41 10.08 2.76
N ALA A 84 0.23 9.88 3.36
CA ALA A 84 0.07 9.95 4.81
C ALA A 84 0.90 8.86 5.51
N PHE A 85 0.89 7.63 4.99
CA PHE A 85 1.74 6.54 5.50
C PHE A 85 3.24 6.86 5.41
N ARG A 86 3.68 7.52 4.33
CA ARG A 86 5.10 7.94 4.16
C ARG A 86 5.51 9.10 5.05
N LYS A 87 4.64 10.09 5.24
CA LYS A 87 4.94 11.26 6.10
C LYS A 87 5.14 10.87 7.56
N HIS A 88 4.47 9.81 8.03
CA HIS A 88 4.67 9.24 9.36
C HIS A 88 5.93 8.34 9.50
N ALA A 89 6.71 8.15 8.42
CA ALA A 89 8.00 7.46 8.42
C ALA A 89 9.20 8.45 8.32
N GLY A 90 8.94 9.76 8.17
CA GLY A 90 9.98 10.77 8.32
C GLY A 90 10.24 11.06 9.80
N PRO A 91 11.47 11.44 10.20
CA PRO A 91 11.67 12.00 11.53
C PRO A 91 10.76 13.23 11.64
N ASP A 92 9.88 13.24 12.65
CA ASP A 92 9.24 14.46 13.13
C ASP A 92 10.32 15.53 13.20
N THR A 93 10.34 16.41 12.21
CA THR A 93 11.23 17.56 12.21
C THR A 93 10.41 18.63 12.89
N PRO A 94 10.64 18.94 14.18
CA PRO A 94 10.02 20.11 14.76
C PRO A 94 10.53 21.31 13.96
N LEU A 95 9.59 22.00 13.30
CA LEU A 95 9.84 23.32 12.73
C LEU A 95 10.38 24.19 13.86
N VAL A 96 11.66 24.52 13.75
CA VAL A 96 12.36 25.48 14.60
C VAL A 96 11.53 26.76 14.61
N ARG A 97 11.00 27.14 15.77
CA ARG A 97 10.57 28.52 16.00
C ARG A 97 11.82 29.33 16.24
N GLU A 98 12.12 30.21 15.29
CA GLU A 98 13.06 31.31 15.45
C GLU A 98 12.59 32.22 16.59
N GLU A 99 13.47 32.51 17.54
CA GLU A 99 13.37 33.62 18.49
C GLU A 99 14.32 34.75 18.08
#